data_AF-A0A415TDG9-F1
#
_entry.id   AF-A0A415TDG9-F1
#
_cell.length_a   1.000
_cell.length_b   1.000
_cell.length_c   1.000
_cell.angle_alpha   90.00
_cell.angle_beta   90.00
_cell.angle_gamma   90.00
#
_symmetry.space_group_name_H-M   'P 1'
#
loop_
_entity.id
_entity.type
_entity.pdbx_description
1 polymer ?
#
loop_
_entity_poly.entity_id
_entity_poly.type
_entity_poly.pdbx_seq_one_letter_code
_entity_poly.pdbx_strand_id
1 'polypeptide(L)'
;DTASTDPIPVIYQSGYLTIKGYNKMFENYTLGFPNREVEQGFFKFLLPNYASVSVSKSPYQIQCFVEEVMAGKVDDFFERLKTMFADIPYELARDREVHYQNILYIIFKLMGFYVQVEYHTSRGRIDLVLQTQDYVYIMEFKLNGSADEALAQIREKGYAAPFAKDSRTVYKIGVNFSDELRNIQEVKVEMES
;
A
#
# COMPACT_ATOMS: atom_id res chain seq x y z
N ASP A 1 29.98 -16.26 -4.06
CA ASP A 1 29.65 -15.03 -3.31
C ASP A 1 28.16 -14.75 -3.31
N THR A 2 27.48 -15.18 -2.25
CA THR A 2 26.03 -15.05 -2.03
C THR A 2 25.64 -13.81 -1.22
N ALA A 3 26.59 -12.91 -0.96
CA ALA A 3 26.39 -11.69 -0.17
C ALA A 3 25.80 -10.50 -0.96
N SER A 4 25.41 -10.67 -2.22
CA SER A 4 25.15 -9.54 -3.14
C SER A 4 23.69 -9.28 -3.51
N THR A 5 22.70 -9.96 -2.91
CA THR A 5 21.27 -9.74 -3.24
C THR A 5 20.37 -9.43 -2.06
N ASP A 6 20.83 -9.61 -0.82
CA ASP A 6 20.07 -9.22 0.37
C ASP A 6 20.36 -7.75 0.71
N PRO A 7 19.39 -6.82 0.58
CA PRO A 7 19.60 -5.42 0.91
C PRO A 7 19.62 -5.15 2.42
N ILE A 8 19.17 -6.11 3.25
CA ILE A 8 18.99 -5.90 4.70
C ILE A 8 20.28 -5.47 5.41
N PRO A 9 21.46 -6.08 5.18
CA PRO A 9 22.70 -5.63 5.81
C PRO A 9 23.05 -4.18 5.46
N VAL A 10 22.83 -3.75 4.21
CA VAL A 10 23.11 -2.37 3.76
C VAL A 10 22.16 -1.37 4.41
N ILE A 11 20.87 -1.71 4.47
CA ILE A 11 19.85 -0.87 5.11
C ILE A 11 20.10 -0.76 6.63
N TYR A 12 20.55 -1.84 7.27
CA TYR A 12 20.95 -1.84 8.68
C TYR A 12 22.21 -0.99 8.91
N GLN A 13 23.26 -1.18 8.12
CA GLN A 13 24.52 -0.42 8.26
C GLN A 13 24.37 1.07 7.96
N SER A 14 23.44 1.44 7.07
CA SER A 14 23.12 2.84 6.79
C SER A 14 22.24 3.51 7.86
N GLY A 15 21.77 2.76 8.86
CA GLY A 15 21.00 3.28 10.00
C GLY A 15 19.49 3.38 9.79
N TYR A 16 18.97 2.91 8.64
CA TYR A 16 17.52 2.85 8.41
C TYR A 16 16.85 1.77 9.25
N LEU A 17 17.52 0.64 9.49
CA LEU A 17 17.04 -0.40 10.40
C LEU A 17 17.90 -0.45 11.66
N THR A 18 17.26 -0.76 12.79
CA THR A 18 17.90 -1.02 14.07
C THR A 18 17.31 -2.28 14.71
N ILE A 19 17.96 -2.78 15.75
CA ILE A 19 17.47 -3.92 16.53
C ILE A 19 16.28 -3.46 17.38
N LYS A 20 15.12 -4.08 17.18
CA LYS A 20 13.89 -3.89 17.97
C LYS A 20 13.69 -4.96 19.03
N GLY A 21 14.32 -6.11 18.85
CA GLY A 21 14.21 -7.24 19.78
C GLY A 21 15.28 -8.30 19.51
N TYR A 22 15.50 -9.13 20.52
CA TYR A 22 16.39 -10.29 20.44
C TYR A 22 15.72 -11.48 21.09
N ASN A 23 15.53 -12.55 20.33
CA ASN A 23 15.02 -13.79 20.87
C ASN A 23 16.20 -14.68 21.29
N LYS A 24 16.42 -14.81 22.60
CA LYS A 24 17.51 -15.62 23.17
C LYS A 24 17.40 -17.11 22.83
N MET A 25 16.18 -17.65 22.69
CA MET A 25 15.96 -19.07 22.42
C MET A 25 16.37 -19.46 21.00
N PHE A 26 16.18 -18.55 20.04
CA PHE A 26 16.49 -18.79 18.62
C PHE A 26 17.68 -17.96 18.12
N GLU A 27 18.35 -17.24 19.02
CA GLU A 27 19.47 -16.34 18.75
C GLU A 27 19.26 -15.37 17.59
N ASN A 28 18.01 -14.94 17.36
CA ASN A 28 17.66 -14.08 16.23
C ASN A 28 17.30 -12.66 16.66
N TYR A 29 17.57 -11.72 15.76
CA TYR A 29 17.27 -10.30 15.96
C TYR A 29 16.05 -9.90 15.13
N THR A 30 15.15 -9.14 15.74
CA THR A 30 14.08 -8.45 15.03
C THR A 30 14.60 -7.08 14.62
N LEU A 31 14.63 -6.81 13.32
CA LEU A 31 14.97 -5.50 12.79
C LEU A 31 13.72 -4.67 12.51
N GLY A 32 13.84 -3.35 12.64
CA GLY A 32 12.79 -2.40 12.28
C GLY A 32 13.30 -0.98 12.29
N PHE A 33 12.48 -0.04 11.82
CA PHE A 33 12.86 1.38 11.83
C PHE A 33 13.04 1.90 13.27
N PRO A 34 14.04 2.75 13.52
CA PRO A 34 14.31 3.29 14.86
C PRO A 34 13.17 4.21 15.32
N ASN A 35 12.63 5.02 14.40
CA ASN A 35 11.53 5.94 14.63
C ASN A 35 10.79 6.23 13.30
N ARG A 36 9.66 6.97 13.40
CA ARG A 36 8.80 7.31 12.26
C ARG A 36 9.47 8.24 11.25
N GLU A 37 10.37 9.13 11.69
CA GLU A 37 11.09 10.04 10.79
C GLU A 37 12.00 9.27 9.84
N VAL A 38 12.77 8.31 10.37
CA VAL A 38 13.66 7.45 9.58
C VAL A 38 12.87 6.55 8.63
N GLU A 39 11.74 5.99 9.08
CA GLU A 39 10.82 5.24 8.21
C GLU A 39 10.30 6.11 7.06
N GLN A 40 9.82 7.32 7.35
CA GLN A 40 9.33 8.24 6.32
C GLN A 40 10.45 8.67 5.37
N GLY A 41 11.64 8.97 5.87
CA GLY A 41 12.81 9.30 5.06
C GLY A 41 13.17 8.17 4.09
N PHE A 42 13.14 6.92 4.56
CA PHE A 42 13.37 5.74 3.73
C PHE A 42 12.35 5.61 2.60
N PHE A 43 11.06 5.72 2.91
CA PHE A 43 10.01 5.64 1.88
C PHE A 43 10.05 6.84 0.91
N LYS A 44 10.43 8.04 1.37
CA LYS A 44 10.64 9.21 0.49
C LYS A 44 11.79 8.99 -0.46
N PHE A 45 12.86 8.32 -0.02
CA PHE A 45 13.98 7.92 -0.87
C PHE A 45 13.59 6.83 -1.88
N LEU A 46 12.77 5.85 -1.46
CA LEU A 46 12.32 4.78 -2.35
C LEU A 46 11.37 5.30 -3.44
N LEU A 47 10.48 6.24 -3.12
CA LEU A 47 9.40 6.64 -4.02
C LEU A 47 9.90 7.00 -5.43
N PRO A 48 10.91 7.87 -5.64
CA PRO A 48 11.44 8.18 -6.98
C PRO A 48 11.90 6.97 -7.80
N ASN A 49 12.30 5.88 -7.15
CA ASN A 49 12.74 4.63 -7.80
C ASN A 49 11.57 3.72 -8.20
N TYR A 50 10.38 3.94 -7.62
CA TYR A 50 9.15 3.17 -7.90
C TYR A 50 8.13 3.99 -8.69
N ALA A 51 8.15 5.30 -8.57
CA ALA A 51 7.37 6.22 -9.36
C ALA A 51 8.02 7.60 -9.27
N SER A 52 8.10 8.34 -10.37
CA SER A 52 8.41 9.78 -10.27
C SER A 52 7.15 10.54 -9.85
N VAL A 53 6.60 10.16 -8.70
CA VAL A 53 5.65 11.00 -8.00
C VAL A 53 6.47 12.09 -7.33
N SER A 54 6.36 13.32 -7.82
CA SER A 54 6.85 14.45 -7.04
C SER A 54 6.01 14.51 -5.76
N VAL A 55 6.62 14.23 -4.60
CA VAL A 55 5.99 14.49 -3.30
C VAL A 55 5.88 15.99 -3.03
N SER A 56 6.24 16.85 -4.01
CA SER A 56 5.98 18.29 -3.97
C SER A 56 4.50 18.64 -4.19
N LYS A 57 3.57 17.74 -3.81
CA LYS A 57 2.20 18.13 -3.55
C LYS A 57 2.19 19.07 -2.35
N SER A 58 1.37 20.11 -2.39
CA SER A 58 1.34 21.08 -1.31
C SER A 58 0.89 20.40 0.00
N PRO A 59 1.29 20.90 1.19
CA PRO A 59 0.83 20.39 2.47
C PRO A 59 -0.71 20.23 2.55
N TYR A 60 -1.44 21.10 1.85
CA TYR A 60 -2.88 21.05 1.71
C TYR A 60 -3.38 19.77 1.00
N GLN A 61 -2.76 19.35 -0.11
CA GLN A 61 -3.17 18.14 -0.82
C GLN A 61 -2.90 16.86 -0.02
N ILE A 62 -1.81 16.86 0.76
CA ILE A 62 -1.51 15.78 1.71
C ILE A 62 -2.60 15.73 2.79
N GLN A 63 -2.94 16.88 3.37
CA GLN A 63 -3.99 16.98 4.37
C GLN A 63 -5.33 16.48 3.84
N CYS A 64 -5.76 16.95 2.66
CA CYS A 64 -7.01 16.49 2.05
C CYS A 64 -7.02 14.98 1.82
N PHE A 65 -5.94 14.40 1.30
CA PHE A 65 -5.85 12.95 1.12
C PHE A 65 -6.04 12.20 2.44
N VAL A 66 -5.37 12.68 3.49
CA VAL A 66 -5.45 12.05 4.80
C VAL A 66 -6.86 12.16 5.36
N GLU A 67 -7.49 13.33 5.27
CA GLU A 67 -8.86 13.57 5.71
C GLU A 67 -9.87 12.70 4.95
N GLU A 68 -9.72 12.53 3.65
CA GLU A 68 -10.59 11.71 2.80
C GLU A 68 -10.53 10.23 3.20
N VAL A 69 -9.32 9.69 3.36
CA VAL A 69 -9.12 8.31 3.82
C VAL A 69 -9.60 8.11 5.26
N MET A 70 -9.42 9.10 6.14
CA MET A 70 -9.92 9.02 7.52
C MET A 70 -11.45 9.14 7.61
N ALA A 71 -12.10 9.76 6.63
CA ALA A 71 -13.54 9.99 6.61
C ALA A 71 -14.34 8.98 5.75
N GLY A 72 -13.73 7.89 5.28
CA GLY A 72 -14.44 6.90 4.46
C GLY A 72 -14.75 7.37 3.03
N LYS A 73 -14.15 8.47 2.56
CA LYS A 73 -14.46 9.07 1.26
C LYS A 73 -13.67 8.39 0.14
N VAL A 74 -14.06 7.15 -0.17
CA VAL A 74 -13.33 6.28 -1.09
C VAL A 74 -13.14 6.90 -2.47
N ASP A 75 -14.22 7.42 -3.04
CA ASP A 75 -14.17 8.04 -4.37
C ASP A 75 -13.21 9.24 -4.40
N ASP A 76 -13.28 10.12 -3.40
CA ASP A 76 -12.45 11.34 -3.33
C ASP A 76 -10.95 11.01 -3.26
N PHE A 77 -10.55 10.06 -2.40
CA PHE A 77 -9.14 9.73 -2.28
C PHE A 77 -8.62 8.97 -3.51
N PHE A 78 -9.47 8.17 -4.18
CA PHE A 78 -9.08 7.50 -5.43
C PHE A 78 -8.95 8.48 -6.61
N GLU A 79 -9.78 9.52 -6.69
CA GLU A 79 -9.58 10.61 -7.66
C GLU A 79 -8.26 11.34 -7.43
N ARG A 80 -7.87 11.51 -6.15
CA ARG A 80 -6.57 12.08 -5.81
C ARG A 80 -5.42 11.15 -6.19
N LEU A 81 -5.56 9.84 -5.98
CA LEU A 81 -4.59 8.85 -6.45
C LEU A 81 -4.45 8.91 -7.96
N LYS A 82 -5.55 8.95 -8.73
CA LYS A 82 -5.50 9.11 -10.20
C LYS A 82 -4.69 10.33 -10.62
N THR A 83 -4.89 11.44 -9.92
CA THR A 83 -4.11 12.68 -10.15
C THR A 83 -2.62 12.48 -9.84
N MET A 84 -2.27 11.73 -8.80
CA MET A 84 -0.88 11.40 -8.48
C MET A 84 -0.23 10.45 -9.50
N PHE A 85 -0.98 9.46 -10.00
CA PHE A 85 -0.53 8.52 -11.02
C PHE A 85 -0.32 9.19 -12.39
N ALA A 86 -1.12 10.19 -12.73
CA ALA A 86 -0.96 10.95 -13.98
C ALA A 86 0.38 11.70 -14.08
N ASP A 87 1.03 11.97 -12.94
CA ASP A 87 2.34 12.64 -12.88
C ASP A 87 3.53 11.68 -13.03
N ILE A 88 3.30 10.36 -13.21
CA ILE A 88 4.37 9.35 -13.30
C ILE A 88 4.99 9.31 -14.71
N PRO A 89 6.29 9.59 -14.88
CA PRO A 89 6.98 9.53 -16.16
C PRO A 89 7.05 8.11 -16.73
N TYR A 90 7.14 8.06 -18.06
CA TYR A 90 7.05 6.82 -18.81
C TYR A 90 8.13 5.79 -18.45
N GLU A 91 9.34 6.25 -18.09
CA GLU A 91 10.54 5.42 -17.93
C GLU A 91 10.54 4.54 -16.67
N LEU A 92 9.68 4.83 -15.69
CA LEU A 92 9.62 4.10 -14.42
C LEU A 92 8.49 3.07 -14.35
N ALA A 93 7.57 3.09 -15.31
CA ALA A 93 6.46 2.15 -15.36
C ALA A 93 7.01 0.74 -15.64
N ARG A 94 6.72 -0.19 -14.73
CA ARG A 94 6.92 -1.62 -14.97
C ARG A 94 5.56 -2.25 -15.20
N ASP A 95 5.41 -3.01 -16.28
CA ASP A 95 4.18 -3.71 -16.70
C ASP A 95 3.87 -4.91 -15.79
N ARG A 96 3.71 -4.66 -14.48
CA ARG A 96 3.37 -5.67 -13.48
C ARG A 96 2.43 -5.08 -12.45
N GLU A 97 1.37 -5.80 -12.12
CA GLU A 97 0.41 -5.46 -11.06
C GLU A 97 1.11 -5.11 -9.72
N VAL A 98 2.15 -5.88 -9.37
CA VAL A 98 3.00 -5.66 -8.18
C VAL A 98 3.67 -4.28 -8.16
N HIS A 99 3.91 -3.67 -9.32
CA HIS A 99 4.46 -2.31 -9.38
C HIS A 99 3.47 -1.28 -8.83
N TYR A 100 2.22 -1.31 -9.30
CA TYR A 100 1.16 -0.41 -8.84
C TYR A 100 0.82 -0.65 -7.36
N GLN A 101 0.77 -1.92 -6.93
CA GLN A 101 0.63 -2.28 -5.52
C GLN A 101 1.71 -1.63 -4.65
N ASN A 102 2.99 -1.70 -5.08
CA ASN A 102 4.10 -1.09 -4.35
C ASN A 102 3.99 0.44 -4.30
N ILE A 103 3.59 1.09 -5.39
CA ILE A 103 3.39 2.55 -5.42
C ILE A 103 2.33 2.95 -4.38
N LEU A 104 1.16 2.29 -4.39
CA LEU A 104 0.11 2.56 -3.41
C LEU A 104 0.58 2.31 -1.97
N TYR A 105 1.28 1.20 -1.74
CA TYR A 105 1.85 0.92 -0.42
C TYR A 105 2.77 2.04 0.07
N ILE A 106 3.70 2.50 -0.78
CA ILE A 106 4.62 3.60 -0.43
C ILE A 106 3.83 4.89 -0.17
N ILE A 107 2.86 5.24 -1.02
CA ILE A 107 2.02 6.44 -0.84
C ILE A 107 1.30 6.37 0.51
N PHE A 108 0.57 5.30 0.80
CA PHE A 108 -0.17 5.19 2.06
C PHE A 108 0.75 5.19 3.30
N LYS A 109 1.92 4.54 3.22
CA LYS A 109 2.92 4.56 4.31
C LYS A 109 3.49 5.97 4.52
N LEU A 110 3.77 6.72 3.45
CA LEU A 110 4.22 8.12 3.53
C LEU A 110 3.17 9.04 4.15
N MET A 111 1.90 8.81 3.84
CA MET A 111 0.77 9.52 4.45
C MET A 111 0.52 9.10 5.91
N GLY A 112 1.26 8.10 6.39
CA GLY A 112 1.31 7.73 7.81
C GLY A 112 0.25 6.74 8.23
N PHE A 113 -0.40 6.07 7.28
CA PHE A 113 -1.42 5.06 7.56
C PHE A 113 -0.81 3.71 7.94
N TYR A 114 -1.61 2.90 8.63
CA TYR A 114 -1.30 1.50 8.86
C TYR A 114 -1.69 0.69 7.62
N VAL A 115 -0.69 0.13 6.94
CA VAL A 115 -0.86 -0.60 5.68
C VAL A 115 -0.20 -1.96 5.81
N GLN A 116 -0.92 -3.00 5.40
CA GLN A 116 -0.40 -4.36 5.28
C GLN A 116 -0.52 -4.78 3.82
N VAL A 117 0.60 -5.15 3.20
CA VAL A 117 0.61 -5.74 1.86
C VAL A 117 0.76 -7.25 1.98
N GLU A 118 0.29 -7.97 0.97
CA GLU A 118 0.40 -9.43 0.93
C GLU A 118 -0.14 -10.07 2.21
N TYR A 119 -1.30 -9.61 2.69
CA TYR A 119 -1.89 -10.09 3.94
C TYR A 119 -2.37 -11.53 3.75
N HIS A 120 -1.70 -12.45 4.43
CA HIS A 120 -1.97 -13.88 4.30
C HIS A 120 -3.21 -14.27 5.09
N THR A 121 -4.15 -14.93 4.41
CA THR A 121 -5.34 -15.56 4.99
C THR A 121 -5.28 -17.06 4.74
N SER A 122 -6.14 -17.83 5.42
CA SER A 122 -6.28 -19.27 5.17
C SER A 122 -6.79 -19.60 3.76
N ARG A 123 -7.30 -18.62 3.00
CA ARG A 123 -7.93 -18.80 1.69
C ARG A 123 -7.19 -18.13 0.54
N GLY A 124 -6.10 -17.41 0.83
CA GLY A 124 -5.33 -16.67 -0.17
C GLY A 124 -4.61 -15.48 0.44
N ARG A 125 -4.25 -14.54 -0.40
CA ARG A 125 -3.47 -13.36 -0.05
C ARG A 125 -4.21 -12.13 -0.53
N ILE A 126 -4.42 -11.18 0.37
CA ILE A 126 -4.98 -9.87 0.04
C ILE A 126 -3.82 -8.98 -0.42
N ASP A 127 -3.98 -8.28 -1.54
CA ASP A 127 -2.90 -7.44 -2.05
C ASP A 127 -2.57 -6.28 -1.10
N LEU A 128 -3.57 -5.57 -0.60
CA LEU A 128 -3.38 -4.45 0.32
C LEU A 128 -4.56 -4.29 1.29
N VAL A 129 -4.24 -4.16 2.57
CA VAL A 129 -5.18 -3.78 3.63
C VAL A 129 -4.72 -2.46 4.23
N LEU A 130 -5.58 -1.44 4.17
CA LEU A 130 -5.36 -0.13 4.77
C LEU A 130 -6.29 0.01 5.97
N GLN A 131 -5.77 0.46 7.11
CA GLN A 131 -6.54 0.61 8.32
C GLN A 131 -6.45 2.01 8.90
N THR A 132 -7.59 2.51 9.35
CA THR A 132 -7.73 3.73 10.13
C THR A 132 -8.37 3.43 11.48
N GLN A 133 -8.68 4.47 12.22
CA GLN A 133 -9.43 4.35 13.47
C GLN A 133 -10.85 3.82 13.24
N ASP A 134 -11.51 4.22 12.15
CA ASP A 134 -12.93 3.98 11.91
C ASP A 134 -13.20 3.06 10.71
N TYR A 135 -12.17 2.80 9.87
CA TYR A 135 -12.32 2.10 8.60
C TYR A 135 -11.24 1.03 8.36
N VAL A 136 -11.62 -0.04 7.67
CA VAL A 136 -10.71 -1.03 7.08
C VAL A 136 -11.00 -1.11 5.58
N TYR A 137 -10.00 -0.87 4.75
CA TYR A 137 -10.10 -0.97 3.30
C TYR A 137 -9.32 -2.19 2.83
N ILE A 138 -10.04 -3.16 2.27
CA ILE A 138 -9.50 -4.38 1.66
C ILE A 138 -9.44 -4.13 0.16
N MET A 139 -8.25 -4.09 -0.40
CA MET A 139 -8.03 -3.77 -1.81
C MET A 139 -7.43 -4.97 -2.53
N GLU A 140 -7.97 -5.28 -3.69
CA GLU A 140 -7.42 -6.25 -4.64
C GLU A 140 -7.20 -5.53 -5.98
N PHE A 141 -6.08 -5.83 -6.62
CA PHE A 141 -5.67 -5.16 -7.85
C PHE A 141 -5.78 -6.08 -9.06
N LYS A 142 -6.01 -5.47 -10.22
CA LYS A 142 -5.85 -6.06 -11.54
C LYS A 142 -5.07 -5.11 -12.43
N LEU A 143 -4.26 -5.68 -13.32
CA LEU A 143 -3.62 -4.94 -14.41
C LEU A 143 -4.19 -5.39 -15.75
N ASN A 144 -4.77 -4.45 -16.51
CA ASN A 144 -5.45 -4.69 -17.78
C ASN A 144 -6.58 -5.75 -17.68
N GLY A 145 -7.24 -5.84 -16.52
CA GLY A 145 -8.39 -6.70 -16.26
C GLY A 145 -9.64 -5.85 -16.02
N SER A 146 -10.37 -6.14 -14.94
CA SER A 146 -11.51 -5.33 -14.49
C SER A 146 -11.59 -5.17 -12.97
N ALA A 147 -12.25 -4.10 -12.51
CA ALA A 147 -12.49 -3.91 -11.07
C ALA A 147 -13.52 -4.92 -10.52
N ASP A 148 -14.41 -5.43 -11.38
CA ASP A 148 -15.35 -6.50 -11.01
C ASP A 148 -14.64 -7.82 -10.68
N GLU A 149 -13.64 -8.22 -11.46
CA GLU A 149 -12.84 -9.42 -11.19
C GLU A 149 -12.11 -9.30 -9.85
N ALA A 150 -11.54 -8.13 -9.56
CA ALA A 150 -10.90 -7.84 -8.28
C ALA A 150 -11.89 -7.96 -7.11
N LEU A 151 -13.08 -7.33 -7.21
CA LEU A 151 -14.12 -7.47 -6.19
C LEU A 151 -14.64 -8.90 -6.04
N ALA A 152 -14.82 -9.62 -7.15
CA ALA A 152 -15.25 -11.01 -7.13
C ALA A 152 -14.24 -11.88 -6.38
N GLN A 153 -12.94 -11.67 -6.60
CA GLN A 153 -11.88 -12.36 -5.87
C GLN A 153 -11.97 -12.10 -4.35
N ILE A 154 -12.19 -10.84 -3.93
CA ILE A 154 -12.37 -10.50 -2.50
C ILE A 154 -13.55 -11.28 -1.90
N ARG A 155 -14.69 -11.33 -2.61
CA ARG A 155 -15.90 -12.03 -2.16
C ARG A 155 -15.68 -13.54 -2.08
N GLU A 156 -15.21 -14.16 -3.16
CA GLU A 156 -15.03 -15.61 -3.25
C GLU A 156 -14.04 -16.14 -2.21
N LYS A 157 -12.95 -15.41 -1.98
CA LYS A 157 -11.95 -15.78 -0.99
C LYS A 157 -12.37 -15.45 0.44
N GLY A 158 -13.43 -14.66 0.63
CA GLY A 158 -13.92 -14.26 1.94
C GLY A 158 -12.92 -13.41 2.70
N TYR A 159 -12.20 -12.52 2.02
CA TYR A 159 -11.12 -11.73 2.62
C TYR A 159 -11.58 -10.75 3.70
N ALA A 160 -12.88 -10.44 3.76
CA ALA A 160 -13.47 -9.67 4.85
C ALA A 160 -13.66 -10.48 6.15
N ALA A 161 -13.61 -11.82 6.10
CA ALA A 161 -13.88 -12.68 7.25
C ALA A 161 -13.01 -12.40 8.51
N PRO A 162 -11.70 -12.09 8.40
CA PRO A 162 -10.88 -11.71 9.56
C PRO A 162 -11.37 -10.45 10.28
N PHE A 163 -12.15 -9.60 9.60
CA PHE A 163 -12.65 -8.33 10.08
C PHE A 163 -14.15 -8.38 10.46
N ALA A 164 -14.77 -9.57 10.46
CA ALA A 164 -16.21 -9.73 10.70
C ALA A 164 -16.68 -9.29 12.11
N LYS A 165 -15.76 -9.16 13.08
CA LYS A 165 -16.04 -8.64 14.43
C LYS A 165 -15.30 -7.32 14.71
N ASP A 166 -14.76 -6.72 13.67
CA ASP A 166 -14.13 -5.41 13.77
C ASP A 166 -15.23 -4.35 14.01
N SER A 167 -14.96 -3.37 14.87
CA SER A 167 -15.90 -2.28 15.12
C SER A 167 -15.89 -1.23 14.01
N ARG A 168 -14.90 -1.30 13.11
CA ARG A 168 -14.71 -0.39 11.98
C ARG A 168 -15.58 -0.79 10.79
N THR A 169 -15.92 0.18 9.96
CA THR A 169 -16.59 -0.09 8.68
C THR A 169 -15.60 -0.70 7.69
N VAL A 170 -15.97 -1.84 7.10
CA VAL A 170 -15.10 -2.56 6.16
C VAL A 170 -15.53 -2.26 4.72
N TYR A 171 -14.60 -1.74 3.92
CA TYR A 171 -14.75 -1.57 2.48
C TYR A 171 -13.98 -2.67 1.73
N LYS A 172 -14.65 -3.30 0.77
CA LYS A 172 -14.03 -4.13 -0.27
C LYS A 172 -13.87 -3.25 -1.51
N ILE A 173 -12.66 -3.21 -2.06
CA ILE A 173 -12.33 -2.33 -3.16
C ILE A 173 -11.60 -3.14 -4.24
N GLY A 174 -12.24 -3.26 -5.40
CA GLY A 174 -11.60 -3.77 -6.59
C GLY A 174 -11.04 -2.62 -7.41
N VAL A 175 -9.78 -2.70 -7.80
CA VAL A 175 -9.10 -1.64 -8.53
C VAL A 175 -8.47 -2.22 -9.79
N ASN A 176 -8.78 -1.62 -10.93
CA ASN A 176 -8.18 -1.97 -12.21
C ASN A 176 -7.23 -0.86 -12.66
N PHE A 177 -5.97 -1.24 -12.87
CA PHE A 177 -4.97 -0.40 -13.51
C PHE A 177 -4.92 -0.69 -15.01
N SER A 178 -4.52 0.32 -15.77
CA SER A 178 -4.24 0.21 -17.20
C SER A 178 -2.78 0.52 -17.45
N ASP A 179 -2.07 -0.36 -18.15
CA ASP A 179 -0.72 -0.06 -18.64
C ASP A 179 -0.72 1.00 -19.74
N GLU A 180 -1.81 1.10 -20.50
CA GLU A 180 -1.98 2.12 -21.53
C GLU A 180 -2.15 3.51 -20.90
N LEU A 181 -3.07 3.64 -19.94
CA LEU A 181 -3.30 4.90 -19.23
C LEU A 181 -2.24 5.18 -18.15
N ARG A 182 -1.51 4.13 -17.72
CA ARG A 182 -0.55 4.14 -16.60
C ARG A 182 -1.15 4.67 -15.32
N ASN A 183 -2.41 4.33 -15.13
CA ASN A 183 -3.26 4.93 -14.12
C ASN A 183 -4.36 3.94 -13.73
N ILE A 184 -5.10 4.30 -12.70
CA ILE A 184 -6.30 3.61 -12.25
C ILE A 184 -7.39 3.88 -13.30
N GLN A 185 -7.75 2.84 -14.05
CA GLN A 185 -8.81 2.89 -15.05
C GLN A 185 -10.19 2.80 -14.39
N GLU A 186 -10.35 1.94 -13.39
CA GLU A 186 -11.63 1.68 -12.75
C GLU A 186 -11.46 1.33 -11.28
N VAL A 187 -12.41 1.77 -10.45
CA VAL A 187 -12.52 1.41 -9.04
C VAL A 187 -13.96 1.01 -8.78
N LYS A 188 -14.16 -0.09 -8.05
CA LYS A 188 -15.47 -0.50 -7.53
C LYS A 188 -15.39 -0.75 -6.05
N VAL A 189 -16.43 -0.33 -5.34
CA VAL A 189 -16.49 -0.32 -3.88
C VAL A 189 -17.75 -1.06 -3.44
N GLU A 190 -17.59 -1.94 -2.46
CA GLU A 190 -18.67 -2.62 -1.75
C GLU A 190 -18.43 -2.45 -0.25
N MET A 191 -19.44 -1.95 0.48
CA MET A 191 -19.36 -1.78 1.93
C MET A 191 -19.95 -3.02 2.61
N GLU A 192 -19.21 -3.63 3.53
CA GLU A 192 -19.75 -4.68 4.40
C GLU A 192 -20.71 -4.04 5.41
N SER A 193 -21.94 -4.53 5.48
CA SER A 193 -22.99 -4.05 6.38
C SER A 193 -22.99 -4.79 7.71
#